data_AF-A0AAU6ZW98-F1
#
_entry.id   AF-A0AAU6ZW98-F1
#
_cell.length_a   1.000
_cell.length_b   1.000
_cell.length_c   1.000
_cell.angle_alpha   90.00
_cell.angle_beta   90.00
_cell.angle_gamma   90.00
#
_symmetry.space_group_name_H-M   'P 1'
#
loop_
_entity.id
_entity.type
_entity.pdbx_description
1 polymer ?
#
loop_
_entity_poly.entity_id
_entity_poly.type
_entity_poly.pdbx_seq_one_letter_code
_entity_poly.pdbx_strand_id
1 'polypeptide(L)'
;MPTEADLFVDEADTVDYWVACYREQIEASRAVVASMELDSLCARTDIIECNVRYVMFHMIQETARHAGHADIIRKSRKGSLPSTIHPC
;
A
#
# COMPACT_ATOMS: atom_id res chain seq x y z
N MET A 1 -15.06 -3.60 -8.80
CA MET A 1 -15.20 -2.56 -7.75
C MET A 1 -15.32 -3.30 -6.43
N PRO A 2 -14.65 -2.83 -5.36
CA PRO A 2 -14.81 -3.44 -4.04
C PRO A 2 -16.28 -3.39 -3.64
N THR A 3 -16.74 -4.45 -3.00
CA THR A 3 -18.06 -4.54 -2.39
C THR A 3 -18.03 -3.98 -0.97
N GLU A 4 -19.20 -3.70 -0.40
CA GLU A 4 -19.30 -3.33 1.02
C GLU A 4 -18.63 -4.36 1.94
N ALA A 5 -18.67 -5.65 1.58
CA ALA A 5 -18.02 -6.71 2.35
C ALA A 5 -16.49 -6.57 2.41
N ASP A 6 -15.85 -6.04 1.35
CA ASP A 6 -14.39 -5.85 1.31
C ASP A 6 -13.90 -4.75 2.27
N LEU A 7 -14.81 -4.00 2.89
CA LEU A 7 -14.51 -2.97 3.89
C LEU A 7 -14.61 -3.48 5.34
N PHE A 8 -15.14 -4.68 5.55
CA PHE A 8 -15.23 -5.31 6.86
C PHE A 8 -14.12 -6.35 7.01
N VAL A 9 -13.57 -6.43 8.22
CA VAL A 9 -12.58 -7.46 8.57
C VAL A 9 -13.29 -8.67 9.18
N ASP A 10 -13.09 -9.85 8.62
CA ASP A 10 -13.59 -11.13 9.11
C ASP A 10 -12.45 -12.14 9.38
N GLU A 11 -12.79 -13.39 9.67
CA GLU A 11 -11.82 -14.44 10.02
C GLU A 11 -10.92 -14.86 8.84
N ALA A 12 -11.32 -14.62 7.60
CA ALA A 12 -10.54 -14.90 6.40
C ALA A 12 -9.42 -13.86 6.17
N ASP A 13 -9.50 -12.69 6.82
CA ASP A 13 -8.53 -11.58 6.72
C ASP A 13 -7.24 -11.83 7.50
N THR A 14 -6.61 -12.97 7.19
CA THR A 14 -5.32 -13.35 7.74
C THR A 14 -4.18 -12.60 7.03
N VAL A 15 -3.07 -12.45 7.74
CA VAL A 15 -1.85 -11.84 7.16
C VAL A 15 -1.39 -12.62 5.93
N ASP A 16 -1.40 -13.96 6.00
CA ASP A 16 -0.93 -14.81 4.91
C ASP A 16 -1.81 -14.68 3.67
N TYR A 17 -3.13 -14.62 3.83
CA TYR A 17 -4.08 -14.38 2.75
C TYR A 17 -3.80 -13.04 2.06
N TRP A 18 -3.75 -11.94 2.82
CA TRP A 18 -3.54 -10.62 2.25
C TRP A 18 -2.16 -10.44 1.62
N VAL A 19 -1.11 -11.07 2.17
CA VAL A 19 0.22 -11.09 1.55
C VAL A 19 0.21 -11.86 0.23
N ALA A 20 -0.53 -12.97 0.13
CA ALA A 20 -0.69 -13.72 -1.10
C ALA A 20 -1.42 -12.87 -2.17
N CYS A 21 -2.57 -12.29 -1.83
CA CYS A 21 -3.31 -11.40 -2.73
C CYS A 21 -2.45 -10.22 -3.20
N TYR A 22 -1.69 -9.59 -2.30
CA TYR A 22 -0.79 -8.49 -2.68
C TYR A 22 0.28 -8.93 -3.69
N ARG A 23 0.86 -10.12 -3.51
CA ARG A 23 1.83 -10.69 -4.47
C ARG A 23 1.21 -10.99 -5.82
N GLU A 24 -0.02 -11.49 -5.86
CA GLU A 24 -0.75 -11.70 -7.12
C GLU A 24 -0.97 -10.37 -7.87
N GLN A 25 -1.36 -9.32 -7.15
CA GLN A 25 -1.52 -7.98 -7.74
C GLN A 25 -0.19 -7.40 -8.24
N ILE A 26 0.92 -7.67 -7.56
CA ILE A 26 2.25 -7.29 -8.05
C ILE A 26 2.52 -7.94 -9.41
N GLU A 27 2.30 -9.25 -9.56
CA GLU A 27 2.58 -9.94 -10.82
C GLU A 27 1.65 -9.50 -11.94
N ALA A 28 0.37 -9.30 -11.66
CA ALA A 28 -0.58 -8.72 -12.62
C ALA A 28 -0.15 -7.31 -13.06
N SER A 29 0.25 -6.46 -12.11
CA SER A 29 0.74 -5.10 -12.42
C SER A 29 2.02 -5.14 -13.25
N ARG A 30 2.93 -6.07 -12.95
CA ARG A 30 4.20 -6.23 -13.67
C ARG A 30 3.96 -6.59 -15.13
N ALA A 31 3.02 -7.50 -15.40
CA ALA A 31 2.63 -7.88 -16.75
C ALA A 31 2.01 -6.70 -17.53
N VAL A 32 1.14 -5.91 -16.89
CA VAL A 32 0.54 -4.72 -17.52
C VAL A 32 1.61 -3.68 -17.85
N VAL A 33 2.46 -3.32 -16.90
CA VAL A 33 3.51 -2.31 -17.11
C VAL A 33 4.50 -2.75 -18.19
N ALA A 34 4.85 -4.04 -18.25
CA ALA A 34 5.72 -4.58 -19.30
C ALA A 34 5.12 -4.49 -20.71
N SER A 35 3.79 -4.34 -20.83
CA SER A 35 3.09 -4.23 -22.12
C SER A 35 2.91 -2.79 -22.61
N MET A 36 3.39 -1.79 -21.85
CA MET A 36 3.15 -0.37 -22.12
C MET A 36 4.44 0.45 -22.11
N GLU A 37 4.47 1.51 -22.93
CA GLU A 37 5.54 2.52 -22.85
C GLU A 37 5.30 3.46 -21.67
N LEU A 38 6.39 3.93 -21.04
CA LEU A 38 6.32 4.81 -19.87
C LEU A 38 5.60 6.15 -20.15
N ASP A 39 5.61 6.62 -21.40
CA ASP A 39 4.95 7.86 -21.81
C ASP A 39 3.49 7.63 -22.29
N SER A 40 2.99 6.39 -22.23
CA SER A 40 1.59 6.09 -22.60
C SER A 40 0.62 6.77 -21.65
N LEU A 41 -0.32 7.53 -22.20
CA LEU A 41 -1.34 8.23 -21.41
C LEU A 41 -2.35 7.25 -20.80
N CYS A 42 -2.74 7.52 -19.56
CA CYS A 42 -3.79 6.82 -18.84
C CYS A 42 -5.17 7.35 -19.25
N ALA A 43 -6.21 6.54 -19.04
CA ALA A 43 -7.60 6.95 -19.29
C ALA A 43 -8.13 8.03 -18.33
N ARG A 44 -7.39 8.31 -17.25
CA ARG A 44 -7.69 9.36 -16.26
C ARG A 44 -7.43 10.74 -16.87
N THR A 45 -8.49 11.49 -17.16
CA THR A 45 -8.39 12.82 -17.79
C THR A 45 -8.34 14.00 -16.81
N ASP A 46 -8.60 13.75 -15.53
CA ASP A 46 -8.59 14.76 -14.47
C ASP A 46 -7.18 15.03 -13.91
N ILE A 47 -6.21 14.18 -14.27
CA ILE A 47 -4.79 14.36 -13.93
C ILE A 47 -4.06 14.78 -15.21
N ILE A 48 -3.52 15.99 -15.21
CA ILE A 48 -2.69 16.50 -16.33
C ILE A 48 -1.44 15.62 -16.47
N GLU A 49 -1.14 15.20 -17.70
CA GLU A 49 0.03 14.37 -18.03
C GLU A 49 0.09 13.03 -17.26
N CYS A 50 -1.07 12.46 -16.94
CA CYS A 50 -1.15 11.13 -16.33
C CYS A 50 -0.71 10.06 -17.33
N ASN A 51 0.58 9.71 -17.30
CA ASN A 51 1.15 8.61 -18.08
C ASN A 51 1.63 7.46 -17.16
N VAL A 52 2.03 6.34 -17.75
CA VAL A 52 2.51 5.17 -16.99
C VAL A 52 3.67 5.55 -16.05
N ARG A 53 4.58 6.43 -16.48
CA ARG A 53 5.67 6.95 -15.62
C ARG A 53 5.13 7.64 -14.38
N TYR A 54 4.15 8.53 -14.55
CA TYR A 54 3.47 9.19 -13.43
C TYR A 54 2.85 8.17 -12.47
N VAL A 55 2.12 7.17 -13.00
CA VAL A 55 1.48 6.12 -12.20
C VAL A 55 2.52 5.32 -11.41
N MET A 56 3.62 4.90 -12.05
CA MET A 56 4.67 4.14 -11.36
C MET A 56 5.32 4.94 -10.24
N PHE A 57 5.59 6.23 -10.47
CA PHE A 57 6.12 7.10 -9.44
C PHE A 57 5.11 7.32 -8.30
N HIS A 58 3.84 7.46 -8.64
CA HIS A 58 2.75 7.57 -7.66
C HIS A 58 2.65 6.30 -6.80
N MET A 59 2.71 5.10 -7.38
CA MET A 59 2.66 3.84 -6.63
C MET A 59 3.82 3.69 -5.63
N ILE A 60 5.02 4.16 -5.96
CA ILE A 60 6.16 4.18 -5.04
C ILE A 60 5.87 5.12 -3.85
N GLN A 61 5.37 6.33 -4.12
CA GLN A 61 5.02 7.29 -3.07
C GLN A 61 3.90 6.78 -2.17
N GLU A 62 2.84 6.21 -2.76
CA GLU A 62 1.70 5.66 -2.03
C GLU A 62 2.13 4.54 -1.09
N THR A 63 2.95 3.61 -1.61
CA THR A 63 3.49 2.49 -0.83
C THR A 63 4.34 3.00 0.33
N ALA A 64 5.22 3.97 0.09
CA ALA A 64 6.04 4.58 1.15
C ALA A 64 5.18 5.29 2.21
N ARG A 65 4.13 6.01 1.79
CA ARG A 65 3.20 6.70 2.69
C ARG A 65 2.48 5.70 3.59
N HIS A 66 1.93 4.63 3.01
CA HIS A 66 1.22 3.60 3.77
C HIS A 66 2.14 2.82 4.71
N ALA A 67 3.36 2.48 4.28
CA ALA A 67 4.35 1.86 5.15
C ALA A 67 4.70 2.76 6.34
N GLY A 68 4.85 4.07 6.11
CA GLY A 68 5.04 5.06 7.17
C GLY A 68 3.88 5.11 8.16
N HIS A 69 2.63 5.14 7.67
CA HIS A 69 1.44 5.11 8.53
C HIS A 69 1.35 3.82 9.36
N ALA A 70 1.61 2.66 8.75
CA ALA A 70 1.64 1.39 9.45
C ALA A 70 2.73 1.35 10.54
N ASP A 71 3.89 1.94 10.28
CA ASP A 71 4.96 2.04 11.28
C ASP A 71 4.59 2.95 12.47
N ILE A 72 3.88 4.06 12.23
CA ILE A 72 3.34 4.91 13.29
C ILE A 72 2.37 4.12 14.18
N ILE A 73 1.43 3.38 13.59
CA ILE A 73 0.46 2.54 14.32
C ILE A 73 1.19 1.45 15.11
N ARG A 74 2.17 0.79 14.50
CA ARG A 74 2.99 -0.23 15.15
C ARG A 74 3.74 0.33 16.37
N LYS A 75 4.27 1.55 16.25
CA LYS A 75 4.97 2.26 17.34
C LYS A 75 4.00 2.72 18.44
N SER A 76 2.82 3.23 18.09
CA SER A 76 1.83 3.69 19.06
C SER A 76 1.28 2.54 19.91
N ARG A 77 1.15 1.33 19.34
CA ARG A 77 0.78 0.11 20.09
C ARG A 77 1.83 -0.29 21.14
N LYS A 78 3.09 0.11 20.99
CA LYS A 78 4.18 -0.22 21.94
C LYS A 78 4.30 0.78 23.12
N GLY A 79 3.27 1.58 23.41
CA GLY A 79 3.28 2.56 24.50
C GLY A 79 3.06 1.98 25.90
N SER A 80 4.13 1.53 26.57
CA SER A 80 4.41 1.62 28.03
C SER A 80 5.57 0.67 28.34
N LEU A 81 6.81 1.15 28.20
CA LEU A 81 7.89 0.59 29.02
C LEU A 81 7.59 1.05 30.46
N PRO A 82 7.68 0.19 31.48
CA PRO A 82 7.58 0.66 32.85
C PRO A 82 8.64 1.75 33.06
N SER A 83 8.20 2.88 33.62
CA SER A 83 9.10 3.86 34.21
C SER A 83 9.87 3.17 35.34
N THR A 84 11.02 2.58 35.03
CA THR A 84 12.05 2.37 36.03
C THR A 84 12.93 3.60 36.00
N ILE A 85 12.46 4.64 36.68
CA ILE A 85 13.33 5.66 37.25
C ILE A 85 14.39 4.95 38.10
N HIS A 86 15.61 4.83 37.57
CA HIS A 86 16.78 4.50 38.38
C HIS A 86 17.31 5.83 38.92
N PRO A 87 17.22 6.11 40.23
CA PRO A 87 17.85 7.29 40.80
C PRO A 87 19.36 7.06 40.85
N CYS A 88 20.12 8.01 40.29
CA CYS A 88 21.49 8.31 40.66
C CYS A 88 21.58 9.81 40.89
#